data_AF-A0A8D8AZ34-F1
#
_entry.id   AF-A0A8D8AZ34-F1
#
_cell.length_a   1.000
_cell.length_b   1.000
_cell.length_c   1.000
_cell.angle_alpha   90.00
_cell.angle_beta   90.00
_cell.angle_gamma   90.00
#
_symmetry.space_group_name_H-M   'P 1'
#
loop_
_entity.id
_entity.type
_entity.pdbx_description
1 polymer ?
#
loop_
_entity_poly.entity_id
_entity_poly.type
_entity_poly.pdbx_seq_one_letter_code
_entity_poly.pdbx_strand_id
1 'polypeptide(L)'
;MNPLKAVPPEPLTIDDLPDEILDHIFSFLKLPDRKSASLVCLRWNNKSFRWKNVVVVIQTSQLASEYSSLLASDRPYKHLEIPARWLGPEMAARFANSLESLVLFRLEAESVMNRNAHFSIFDVEDIHNAFPKIRELTLEYLTFLDHSHFDRFIRVSFPALESLYVKHCLIGSRSIGIMRFSNFSNLEHLKIETKFPLESTLLQDVEMLPKLRALDLNCPEFRIRHLGQHFHLNHITSLAIEAQFNEGYLLAIVNLFPALLSLRLKGSTQFSAESIETAKKRLPNCVFKFEYHLNRVQEYRNEFYELY
;
A
#
# COMPACT_ATOMS: atom_id res chain seq x y z
N MET A 1 -24.26 54.52 -51.37
CA MET A 1 -24.28 53.21 -50.70
C MET A 1 -22.84 52.80 -50.45
N ASN A 2 -22.38 52.87 -49.19
CA ASN A 2 -21.04 52.35 -48.83
C ASN A 2 -21.13 50.81 -48.79
N PRO A 3 -20.22 50.07 -49.46
CA PRO A 3 -20.16 48.63 -49.33
C PRO A 3 -19.82 48.29 -47.87
N LEU A 4 -20.67 47.47 -47.24
CA LEU A 4 -20.41 46.87 -45.94
C LEU A 4 -19.07 46.13 -46.05
N LYS A 5 -18.01 46.71 -45.47
CA LYS A 5 -16.74 46.02 -45.29
C LYS A 5 -17.01 44.82 -44.39
N ALA A 6 -16.93 43.62 -44.94
CA ALA A 6 -16.96 42.39 -44.16
C ALA A 6 -15.83 42.46 -43.12
N VAL A 7 -16.19 42.46 -41.85
CA VAL A 7 -15.22 42.33 -40.76
C VAL A 7 -14.64 40.92 -40.86
N PRO A 8 -13.31 40.76 -41.00
CA PRO A 8 -12.72 39.44 -41.04
C PRO A 8 -13.02 38.72 -39.71
N PRO A 9 -13.39 37.42 -39.73
CA PRO A 9 -13.65 36.69 -38.51
C PRO A 9 -12.42 36.75 -37.61
N GLU A 10 -12.64 37.01 -36.32
CA GLU A 10 -11.56 37.01 -35.33
C GLU A 10 -10.83 35.65 -35.37
N PRO A 11 -9.50 35.65 -35.26
CA PRO A 11 -8.74 34.41 -35.29
C PRO A 11 -9.13 33.55 -34.10
N LEU A 12 -9.53 32.31 -34.36
CA LEU A 12 -9.78 31.32 -33.32
C LEU A 12 -8.53 31.13 -32.48
N THR A 13 -8.70 31.30 -31.18
CA THR A 13 -7.67 31.11 -30.17
C THR A 13 -7.87 29.78 -29.46
N ILE A 14 -6.84 29.33 -28.74
CA ILE A 14 -6.94 28.12 -27.92
C ILE A 14 -7.94 28.29 -26.77
N ASP A 15 -8.25 29.53 -26.38
CA ASP A 15 -9.23 29.84 -25.35
C ASP A 15 -10.68 29.60 -25.82
N ASP A 16 -10.90 29.48 -27.14
CA ASP A 16 -12.22 29.18 -27.73
C ASP A 16 -12.54 27.68 -27.69
N LEU A 17 -11.60 26.82 -27.31
CA LEU A 17 -11.84 25.38 -27.19
C LEU A 17 -12.80 25.08 -26.04
N PRO A 18 -13.77 24.16 -26.18
CA PRO A 18 -14.57 23.67 -25.07
C PRO A 18 -13.72 22.95 -24.00
N ASP A 19 -14.21 22.92 -22.76
CA ASP A 19 -13.53 22.28 -21.64
C ASP A 19 -13.29 20.78 -21.86
N GLU A 20 -14.20 20.10 -22.55
CA GLU A 20 -14.11 18.67 -22.87
C GLU A 20 -12.93 18.39 -23.81
N ILE A 21 -12.66 19.31 -24.74
CA ILE A 21 -11.54 19.21 -25.67
C ILE A 21 -10.23 19.45 -24.94
N LEU A 22 -10.17 20.43 -24.03
CA LEU A 22 -9.00 20.66 -23.18
C LEU A 22 -8.72 19.44 -22.28
N ASP A 23 -9.75 18.86 -21.67
CA ASP A 23 -9.62 17.64 -20.87
C ASP A 23 -9.09 16.46 -21.71
N HIS A 24 -9.54 16.35 -22.97
CA HIS A 24 -9.05 15.34 -23.89
C HIS A 24 -7.59 15.58 -24.28
N ILE A 25 -7.21 16.82 -24.61
CA ILE A 25 -5.82 17.19 -24.92
C ILE A 25 -4.90 16.86 -23.73
N PHE A 26 -5.26 17.31 -22.52
CA PHE A 26 -4.48 17.05 -21.32
C PHE A 26 -4.40 15.57 -20.98
N SER A 27 -5.38 14.75 -21.38
CA SER A 27 -5.32 13.30 -21.20
C SER A 27 -4.11 12.65 -21.88
N PHE A 28 -3.60 13.23 -22.98
CA PHE A 28 -2.41 12.75 -23.69
C PHE A 28 -1.08 13.27 -23.13
N LEU A 29 -1.12 14.34 -22.33
CA LEU A 29 0.09 14.93 -21.75
C LEU A 29 0.61 14.09 -20.59
N LYS A 30 1.94 13.97 -20.48
CA LYS A 30 2.61 13.40 -19.30
C LYS A 30 2.58 14.40 -18.14
N LEU A 31 2.89 13.92 -16.93
CA LEU A 31 2.86 14.75 -15.73
C LEU A 31 3.71 16.05 -15.83
N PRO A 32 4.95 16.04 -16.37
CA PRO A 32 5.73 17.27 -16.52
C PRO A 32 5.03 18.30 -17.41
N ASP A 33 4.48 17.86 -18.54
CA ASP A 33 3.81 18.74 -19.50
C ASP A 33 2.52 19.32 -18.92
N ARG A 34 1.77 18.52 -18.14
CA ARG A 34 0.57 18.99 -17.42
C ARG A 34 0.92 20.06 -16.37
N LYS A 35 2.05 19.92 -15.68
CA LYS A 35 2.54 20.96 -14.76
C LYS A 35 2.83 22.25 -15.51
N SER A 36 3.55 22.19 -16.62
CA SER A 36 3.82 23.36 -17.45
C SER A 36 2.54 24.00 -17.99
N ALA A 37 1.60 23.19 -18.50
CA ALA A 37 0.29 23.65 -18.95
C ALA A 37 -0.51 24.35 -17.85
N SER A 38 -0.42 23.87 -16.61
CA SER A 38 -1.12 24.46 -15.45
C SER A 38 -0.67 25.88 -15.10
N LEU A 39 0.50 26.30 -15.59
CA LEU A 39 1.06 27.63 -15.36
C LEU A 39 0.62 28.66 -16.41
N VAL A 40 -0.04 28.23 -17.49
CA VAL A 40 -0.42 29.11 -18.60
C VAL A 40 -1.53 30.08 -18.18
N CYS A 41 -2.63 29.56 -17.65
CA CYS A 41 -3.76 30.37 -17.15
C CYS A 41 -4.58 29.60 -16.12
N LEU A 42 -5.50 30.28 -15.42
CA LEU A 42 -6.34 29.67 -14.38
C LEU A 42 -7.22 28.55 -14.93
N ARG A 43 -7.75 28.71 -16.15
CA ARG A 43 -8.58 27.68 -16.80
C ARG A 43 -7.78 26.41 -17.04
N TRP A 44 -6.56 26.54 -17.55
CA TRP A 44 -5.67 25.41 -17.78
C TRP A 44 -5.23 24.77 -16.46
N ASN A 45 -4.96 25.56 -15.42
CA ASN A 45 -4.64 25.04 -14.08
C ASN A 45 -5.72 24.10 -13.55
N ASN A 46 -6.99 24.47 -13.73
CA ASN A 46 -8.12 23.70 -13.25
C ASN A 46 -8.37 22.41 -14.06
N LYS A 47 -7.97 22.39 -15.34
CA LYS A 47 -8.24 21.29 -16.27
C LYS A 47 -7.05 20.36 -16.49
N SER A 48 -5.83 20.84 -16.29
CA SER A 48 -4.60 20.07 -16.51
C SER A 48 -4.50 18.84 -15.62
N PHE A 49 -5.22 18.82 -14.50
CA PHE A 49 -5.22 17.72 -13.53
C PHE A 49 -6.62 17.22 -13.23
N ARG A 50 -6.80 15.90 -13.38
CA ARG A 50 -7.88 15.19 -12.71
C ARG A 50 -7.42 14.90 -11.28
N TRP A 51 -7.57 15.86 -10.39
CA TRP A 51 -7.07 15.80 -9.00
C TRP A 51 -7.47 14.53 -8.23
N LYS A 52 -8.64 13.97 -8.55
CA LYS A 52 -9.12 12.68 -8.02
C LYS A 52 -8.23 11.48 -8.34
N ASN A 53 -7.37 11.57 -9.36
CA ASN A 53 -6.46 10.49 -9.79
C ASN A 53 -4.99 10.83 -9.48
N VAL A 54 -4.73 11.96 -8.82
CA VAL A 54 -3.37 12.38 -8.46
C VAL A 54 -3.05 11.84 -7.07
N VAL A 55 -1.89 11.22 -6.94
CA VAL A 55 -1.29 10.93 -5.63
C VAL A 55 -0.47 12.14 -5.23
N VAL A 56 -0.82 12.77 -4.11
CA VAL A 56 0.00 13.84 -3.53
C VAL A 56 0.96 13.20 -2.55
N VAL A 57 2.24 13.39 -2.80
CA VAL A 57 3.33 12.84 -2.01
C VAL A 57 4.04 13.99 -1.31
N ILE A 58 4.16 13.93 0.02
CA ILE A 58 4.91 14.93 0.78
C ILE A 58 6.08 14.24 1.48
N GLN A 59 7.28 14.36 0.91
CA GLN A 59 8.47 13.62 1.34
C GLN A 59 9.41 14.38 2.28
N THR A 60 9.16 15.67 2.54
CA THR A 60 10.17 16.51 3.19
C THR A 60 9.98 16.57 4.71
N SER A 61 11.07 16.45 5.45
CA SER A 61 11.09 16.65 6.90
C SER A 61 10.98 18.12 7.30
N GLN A 62 11.13 19.05 6.35
CA GLN A 62 11.50 20.44 6.62
C GLN A 62 10.47 21.53 6.32
N LEU A 63 9.26 21.25 5.84
CA LEU A 63 8.34 22.35 5.55
C LEU A 63 6.94 22.10 6.12
N ALA A 64 6.72 22.58 7.34
CA ALA A 64 5.38 22.81 7.88
C ALA A 64 4.49 23.63 6.91
N SER A 65 5.11 24.42 6.01
CA SER A 65 4.41 25.14 4.95
C SER A 65 3.82 24.24 3.86
N GLU A 66 4.39 23.07 3.55
CA GLU A 66 3.81 22.11 2.60
C GLU A 66 2.56 21.46 3.19
N TYR A 67 2.63 21.04 4.45
CA TYR A 67 1.48 20.54 5.20
C TYR A 67 0.39 21.61 5.32
N SER A 68 0.75 22.84 5.66
CA SER A 68 -0.20 23.97 5.72
C SER A 68 -0.85 24.25 4.36
N SER A 69 -0.07 24.18 3.28
CA SER A 69 -0.60 24.36 1.91
C SER A 69 -1.53 23.22 1.50
N LEU A 70 -1.23 21.98 1.93
CA LEU A 70 -2.13 20.85 1.73
C LEU A 70 -3.46 21.09 2.45
N LEU A 71 -3.43 21.47 3.73
CA LEU A 71 -4.64 21.75 4.51
C LEU A 71 -5.47 22.90 3.93
N ALA A 72 -4.82 23.94 3.41
CA ALA A 72 -5.47 25.09 2.79
C ALA A 72 -6.02 24.81 1.36
N SER A 73 -5.67 23.68 0.74
CA SER A 73 -6.00 23.40 -0.65
C SER A 73 -7.43 22.87 -0.82
N ASP A 74 -8.30 23.57 -1.58
CA ASP A 74 -9.67 23.15 -1.97
C ASP A 74 -9.77 22.03 -3.00
N ARG A 75 -8.65 21.41 -3.33
CA ARG A 75 -8.60 20.33 -4.32
C ARG A 75 -9.11 19.01 -3.73
N PRO A 76 -9.92 18.24 -4.48
CA PRO A 76 -10.54 17.00 -4.01
C PRO A 76 -9.56 15.81 -4.10
N TYR A 77 -8.49 15.85 -3.33
CA TYR A 77 -7.52 14.75 -3.28
C TYR A 77 -8.15 13.47 -2.73
N LYS A 78 -7.86 12.35 -3.39
CA LYS A 78 -8.31 11.02 -3.00
C LYS A 78 -7.17 10.11 -2.53
N HIS A 79 -5.95 10.40 -2.94
CA HIS A 79 -4.78 9.55 -2.70
C HIS A 79 -3.64 10.40 -2.15
N LEU A 80 -3.15 10.04 -0.96
CA LEU A 80 -2.09 10.78 -0.28
C LEU A 80 -0.99 9.86 0.22
N GLU A 81 0.22 10.39 0.22
CA GLU A 81 1.40 9.79 0.85
C GLU A 81 2.05 10.85 1.73
N ILE A 82 2.00 10.65 3.05
CA ILE A 82 2.44 11.63 4.04
C ILE A 82 3.20 10.97 5.21
N PRO A 83 4.06 11.73 5.91
CA PRO A 83 4.65 11.28 7.16
C PRO A 83 3.57 10.98 8.20
N ALA A 84 3.72 9.87 8.93
CA ALA A 84 2.71 9.44 9.91
C ALA A 84 2.42 10.47 11.01
N ARG A 85 3.41 11.30 11.37
CA ARG A 85 3.28 12.42 12.34
C ARG A 85 2.29 13.51 11.92
N TRP A 86 1.89 13.56 10.65
CA TRP A 86 0.91 14.51 10.15
C TRP A 86 -0.51 13.92 10.09
N LEU A 87 -0.66 12.65 10.46
CA LEU A 87 -1.97 12.08 10.71
C LEU A 87 -2.49 12.65 12.03
N GLY A 88 -3.52 13.50 11.96
CA GLY A 88 -4.11 14.15 13.12
C GLY A 88 -5.50 14.71 12.85
N PRO A 89 -6.12 15.38 13.84
CA PRO A 89 -7.48 15.92 13.73
C PRO A 89 -7.65 16.92 12.58
N GLU A 90 -6.65 17.74 12.28
CA GLU A 90 -6.70 18.69 11.16
C GLU A 90 -6.79 17.98 9.80
N MET A 91 -5.98 16.93 9.63
CA MET A 91 -5.95 16.10 8.44
C MET A 91 -7.29 15.37 8.27
N ALA A 92 -7.82 14.83 9.36
CA ALA A 92 -9.15 14.20 9.39
C ALA A 92 -10.24 15.22 9.02
N ALA A 93 -10.29 16.37 9.70
CA ALA A 93 -11.28 17.41 9.43
C ALA A 93 -11.30 17.84 7.95
N ARG A 94 -10.12 17.86 7.31
CA ARG A 94 -10.00 18.27 5.92
C ARG A 94 -10.34 17.17 4.91
N PHE A 95 -9.87 15.95 5.15
CA PHE A 95 -9.80 14.93 4.09
C PHE A 95 -10.51 13.61 4.42
N ALA A 96 -11.04 13.45 5.64
CA ALA A 96 -11.80 12.28 6.10
C ALA A 96 -12.72 11.67 5.05
N ASN A 97 -13.52 12.55 4.43
CA ASN A 97 -14.63 12.19 3.57
C ASN A 97 -14.26 12.13 2.07
N SER A 98 -13.01 12.40 1.70
CA SER A 98 -12.56 12.38 0.30
C SER A 98 -11.50 11.32 0.02
N LEU A 99 -10.71 10.92 1.02
CA LEU A 99 -9.62 9.96 0.81
C LEU A 99 -10.13 8.54 0.60
N GLU A 100 -9.53 7.90 -0.40
CA GLU A 100 -9.75 6.51 -0.78
C GLU A 100 -8.47 5.68 -0.56
N SER A 101 -7.30 6.29 -0.68
CA SER A 101 -5.99 5.65 -0.46
C SER A 101 -5.06 6.53 0.37
N LEU A 102 -4.32 5.92 1.29
CA LEU A 102 -3.38 6.62 2.17
C LEU A 102 -2.11 5.79 2.38
N VAL A 103 -0.96 6.43 2.21
CA VAL A 103 0.35 5.88 2.57
C VAL A 103 0.90 6.69 3.74
N LEU A 104 1.23 6.01 4.82
CA LEU A 104 1.86 6.58 6.01
C LEU A 104 3.25 6.01 6.16
N PHE A 105 4.25 6.89 6.26
CA PHE A 105 5.64 6.46 6.38
C PHE A 105 6.38 7.23 7.49
N ARG A 106 7.45 6.64 8.01
CA ARG A 106 8.38 7.30 8.93
C ARG A 106 9.48 8.01 8.15
N LEU A 107 9.83 9.24 8.54
CA LEU A 107 10.95 9.98 7.97
C LEU A 107 12.28 9.53 8.59
N GLU A 108 13.27 9.18 7.75
CA GLU A 108 14.59 8.69 8.19
C GLU A 108 15.36 9.68 9.08
N ALA A 109 15.19 10.99 8.86
CA ALA A 109 15.88 12.04 9.63
C ALA A 109 15.50 12.06 11.13
N GLU A 110 14.41 11.41 11.52
CA GLU A 110 14.00 11.27 12.93
C GLU A 110 14.74 10.14 13.67
N SER A 111 15.58 9.35 12.96
CA SER A 111 16.34 8.24 13.54
C SER A 111 17.64 8.65 14.23
N VAL A 112 18.26 9.76 13.82
CA VAL A 112 19.64 10.10 14.24
C VAL A 112 19.68 10.92 15.54
N MET A 113 18.66 11.76 15.79
CA MET A 113 18.69 12.71 16.91
C MET A 113 18.08 12.18 18.21
N ASN A 114 17.43 11.02 18.18
CA ASN A 114 16.86 10.45 19.40
C ASN A 114 16.77 8.93 19.30
N ARG A 115 17.90 8.24 19.56
CA ARG A 115 17.97 6.76 19.59
C ARG A 115 17.00 6.11 20.60
N ASN A 116 16.39 6.91 21.47
CA ASN A 116 15.37 6.50 22.44
C ASN A 116 13.95 7.00 22.10
N ALA A 117 13.77 7.87 21.08
CA ALA A 117 12.45 8.17 20.57
C ALA A 117 12.06 7.08 19.57
N HIS A 118 11.50 6.01 20.12
CA HIS A 118 10.47 5.29 19.39
C HIS A 118 9.39 6.32 19.04
N PHE A 119 9.37 6.81 17.80
CA PHE A 119 8.16 7.36 17.21
C PHE A 119 7.20 6.16 17.07
N SER A 120 6.63 5.74 18.20
CA SER A 120 5.43 4.95 18.12
C SER A 120 4.30 5.92 17.82
N ILE A 121 3.28 5.40 17.17
CA ILE A 121 2.05 6.09 16.81
C ILE A 121 1.25 6.41 18.11
N PHE A 122 1.93 6.90 19.15
CA PHE A 122 1.42 7.07 20.51
C PHE A 122 0.32 8.13 20.60
N ASP A 123 0.26 9.07 19.65
CA ASP A 123 -0.68 10.19 19.70
C ASP A 123 -1.95 9.97 18.85
N VAL A 124 -2.17 8.76 18.31
CA VAL A 124 -3.34 8.49 17.45
C VAL A 124 -4.57 8.05 18.24
N GLU A 125 -4.52 8.11 19.57
CA GLU A 125 -5.72 7.91 20.39
C GLU A 125 -6.85 8.92 20.05
N ASP A 126 -6.52 10.06 19.44
CA ASP A 126 -7.49 11.11 19.08
C ASP A 126 -8.17 10.94 17.71
N ILE A 127 -7.81 9.93 16.91
CA ILE A 127 -8.26 9.79 15.51
C ILE A 127 -9.42 8.79 15.42
N HIS A 128 -10.54 9.11 16.07
CA HIS A 128 -11.73 8.26 16.07
C HIS A 128 -12.53 8.34 14.75
N ASN A 129 -12.73 7.22 14.06
CA ASN A 129 -13.53 7.11 12.81
C ASN A 129 -13.14 8.14 11.75
N ALA A 130 -11.87 8.51 11.71
CA ALA A 130 -11.45 9.69 10.98
C ALA A 130 -11.48 9.55 9.47
N PHE A 131 -11.36 8.35 8.91
CA PHE A 131 -11.26 8.19 7.45
C PHE A 131 -12.20 7.08 6.95
N PRO A 132 -13.52 7.34 6.93
CA PRO A 132 -14.54 6.32 6.65
C PRO A 132 -14.53 5.81 5.20
N LYS A 133 -13.84 6.47 4.27
CA LYS A 133 -13.79 6.09 2.85
C LYS A 133 -12.47 5.49 2.39
N ILE A 134 -11.47 5.43 3.27
CA ILE A 134 -10.18 4.82 2.90
C ILE A 134 -10.39 3.32 2.75
N ARG A 135 -10.06 2.83 1.56
CA ARG A 135 -10.12 1.41 1.17
C ARG A 135 -8.72 0.82 1.04
N GLU A 136 -7.71 1.65 0.79
CA GLU A 136 -6.32 1.25 0.64
C GLU A 136 -5.42 1.96 1.65
N LEU A 137 -4.67 1.20 2.43
CA LEU A 137 -3.74 1.75 3.43
C LEU A 137 -2.37 1.07 3.30
N THR A 138 -1.33 1.88 3.19
CA THR A 138 0.06 1.43 3.28
C THR A 138 0.73 2.04 4.50
N LEU A 139 1.44 1.22 5.27
CA LEU A 139 2.18 1.61 6.46
C LEU A 139 3.65 1.24 6.27
N GLU A 140 4.55 2.22 6.27
CA GLU A 140 5.97 2.02 6.02
C GLU A 140 6.84 2.45 7.21
N TYR A 141 7.65 1.54 7.72
CA TYR A 141 8.65 1.79 8.78
C TYR A 141 8.08 2.37 10.08
N LEU A 142 6.80 2.08 10.37
CA LEU A 142 6.11 2.56 11.55
C LEU A 142 6.34 1.64 12.75
N THR A 143 6.33 2.19 13.96
CA THR A 143 6.39 1.40 15.20
C THR A 143 5.06 1.50 15.94
N PHE A 144 4.56 0.35 16.38
CA PHE A 144 3.37 0.24 17.23
C PHE A 144 3.78 -0.34 18.58
N LEU A 145 3.10 0.09 19.64
CA LEU A 145 3.31 -0.42 21.00
C LEU A 145 3.14 -1.93 21.13
N ASP A 146 2.02 -2.44 20.63
CA ASP A 146 1.63 -3.83 20.66
C ASP A 146 0.55 -4.08 19.60
N HIS A 147 0.09 -5.33 19.50
CA HIS A 147 -0.93 -5.73 18.54
C HIS A 147 -2.29 -5.09 18.82
N SER A 148 -2.63 -4.84 20.10
CA SER A 148 -3.89 -4.20 20.46
C SER A 148 -3.93 -2.75 20.00
N HIS A 149 -2.79 -2.05 20.07
CA HIS A 149 -2.61 -0.70 19.57
C HIS A 149 -2.72 -0.64 18.04
N PHE A 150 -2.05 -1.55 17.34
CA PHE A 150 -2.17 -1.68 15.89
C PHE A 150 -3.61 -1.94 15.45
N ASP A 151 -4.28 -2.93 16.04
CA ASP A 151 -5.65 -3.30 15.70
C ASP A 151 -6.63 -2.15 15.95
N ARG A 152 -6.46 -1.48 17.10
CA ARG A 152 -7.29 -0.32 17.46
C ARG A 152 -7.09 0.80 16.44
N PHE A 153 -5.84 1.13 16.11
CA PHE A 153 -5.52 2.17 15.13
C PHE A 153 -6.23 1.91 13.79
N ILE A 154 -6.10 0.70 13.25
CA ILE A 154 -6.69 0.35 11.95
C ILE A 154 -8.22 0.35 12.03
N ARG A 155 -8.78 -0.38 13.00
CA ARG A 155 -10.23 -0.59 13.12
C ARG A 155 -10.97 0.73 13.35
N VAL A 156 -10.40 1.61 14.17
CA VAL A 156 -11.01 2.87 14.54
C VAL A 156 -10.82 3.91 13.44
N SER A 157 -9.67 3.98 12.79
CA SER A 157 -9.38 5.06 11.83
C SER A 157 -9.91 4.75 10.43
N PHE A 158 -9.97 3.47 10.04
CA PHE A 158 -10.21 3.03 8.65
C PHE A 158 -11.26 1.91 8.58
N PRO A 159 -12.54 2.18 8.90
CA PRO A 159 -13.58 1.13 8.99
C PRO A 159 -13.96 0.49 7.64
N ALA A 160 -13.67 1.14 6.51
CA ALA A 160 -13.96 0.65 5.16
C ALA A 160 -12.75 0.00 4.47
N LEU A 161 -11.70 -0.33 5.23
CA LEU A 161 -10.44 -0.82 4.66
C LEU A 161 -10.59 -2.18 3.96
N GLU A 162 -10.14 -2.24 2.71
CA GLU A 162 -10.20 -3.42 1.83
C GLU A 162 -8.80 -3.95 1.47
N SER A 163 -7.79 -3.08 1.45
CA SER A 163 -6.41 -3.42 1.16
C SER A 163 -5.47 -2.81 2.21
N LEU A 164 -4.65 -3.66 2.82
CA LEU A 164 -3.65 -3.27 3.80
C LEU A 164 -2.27 -3.74 3.36
N TYR A 165 -1.33 -2.82 3.25
CA TYR A 165 0.08 -3.11 3.02
C TYR A 165 0.91 -2.65 4.22
N VAL A 166 1.53 -3.61 4.92
CA VAL A 166 2.43 -3.35 6.05
C VAL A 166 3.87 -3.61 5.61
N LYS A 167 4.69 -2.56 5.55
CA LYS A 167 6.08 -2.62 5.08
C LYS A 167 7.03 -2.20 6.21
N HIS A 168 7.90 -3.12 6.61
CA HIS A 168 8.96 -2.92 7.60
C HIS A 168 8.50 -2.26 8.91
N CYS A 169 7.25 -2.48 9.32
CA CYS A 169 6.73 -1.96 10.58
C CYS A 169 7.21 -2.83 11.77
N LEU A 170 7.25 -2.24 12.96
CA LEU A 170 7.59 -2.93 14.21
C LEU A 170 6.36 -2.91 15.13
N ILE A 171 6.09 -4.00 15.84
CA ILE A 171 4.97 -4.08 16.79
C ILE A 171 5.49 -4.64 18.12
N GLY A 172 5.63 -3.77 19.12
CA GLY A 172 6.27 -4.07 20.40
C GLY A 172 7.77 -4.31 20.29
N SER A 173 8.32 -5.07 21.25
CA SER A 173 9.74 -5.48 21.28
C SER A 173 10.05 -6.73 20.46
N ARG A 174 9.04 -7.29 19.78
CA ARG A 174 9.16 -8.53 19.01
C ARG A 174 8.90 -8.26 17.54
N SER A 175 9.59 -9.00 16.69
CA SER A 175 9.33 -9.08 15.26
C SER A 175 7.86 -9.42 14.98
N ILE A 176 7.37 -9.03 13.80
CA ILE A 176 5.99 -9.05 13.24
C ILE A 176 5.20 -10.41 13.35
N GLY A 177 5.68 -11.41 14.08
CA GLY A 177 5.10 -12.77 14.16
C GLY A 177 3.76 -12.93 14.87
N ILE A 178 3.17 -11.90 15.48
CA ILE A 178 1.86 -12.02 16.17
C ILE A 178 0.92 -10.89 15.73
N MET A 179 0.86 -10.55 14.44
CA MET A 179 -0.17 -9.62 13.96
C MET A 179 -1.56 -10.24 14.06
N ARG A 180 -2.30 -9.88 15.11
CA ARG A 180 -3.69 -10.30 15.27
C ARG A 180 -4.61 -9.46 14.41
N PHE A 181 -4.93 -9.87 13.20
CA PHE A 181 -5.89 -9.14 12.37
C PHE A 181 -7.34 -9.38 12.82
N SER A 182 -7.68 -8.89 14.00
CA SER A 182 -9.02 -9.08 14.57
C SER A 182 -9.98 -8.00 14.08
N ASN A 183 -11.11 -8.43 13.50
CA ASN A 183 -12.25 -7.59 13.13
C ASN A 183 -12.05 -6.63 11.94
N PHE A 184 -11.20 -6.97 10.96
CA PHE A 184 -11.20 -6.26 9.66
C PHE A 184 -12.21 -6.90 8.70
N SER A 185 -13.48 -6.59 8.92
CA SER A 185 -14.62 -7.22 8.24
C SER A 185 -14.65 -7.00 6.73
N ASN A 186 -13.94 -5.99 6.22
CA ASN A 186 -13.90 -5.62 4.81
C ASN A 186 -12.57 -5.96 4.13
N LEU A 187 -11.56 -6.45 4.85
CA LEU A 187 -10.24 -6.66 4.27
C LEU A 187 -10.24 -7.82 3.26
N GLU A 188 -9.91 -7.51 2.01
CA GLU A 188 -9.84 -8.44 0.88
C GLU A 188 -8.40 -8.74 0.45
N HIS A 189 -7.49 -7.80 0.69
CA HIS A 189 -6.08 -7.88 0.30
C HIS A 189 -5.17 -7.54 1.48
N LEU A 190 -4.24 -8.44 1.81
CA LEU A 190 -3.21 -8.21 2.81
C LEU A 190 -1.83 -8.43 2.20
N LYS A 191 -0.98 -7.42 2.28
CA LYS A 191 0.43 -7.50 1.93
C LYS A 191 1.30 -7.20 3.14
N ILE A 192 2.30 -8.04 3.37
CA ILE A 192 3.26 -7.86 4.46
C ILE A 192 4.66 -7.97 3.88
N GLU A 193 5.47 -6.93 4.08
CA GLU A 193 6.88 -6.90 3.76
C GLU A 193 7.70 -6.67 5.02
N THR A 194 8.64 -7.55 5.33
CA THR A 194 9.36 -7.53 6.61
C THR A 194 10.80 -7.99 6.48
N LYS A 195 11.68 -7.43 7.31
CA LYS A 195 13.07 -7.90 7.46
C LYS A 195 13.19 -9.06 8.45
N PHE A 196 12.09 -9.48 9.07
CA PHE A 196 12.07 -10.52 10.08
C PHE A 196 11.31 -11.75 9.61
N PRO A 197 11.64 -12.96 10.13
CA PRO A 197 10.86 -14.15 9.85
C PRO A 197 9.39 -13.99 10.24
N LEU A 198 8.50 -14.57 9.44
CA LEU A 198 7.07 -14.67 9.73
C LEU A 198 6.75 -16.06 10.30
N GLU A 199 5.96 -16.08 11.37
CA GLU A 199 5.53 -17.31 12.07
C GLU A 199 4.16 -17.78 11.59
N SER A 200 3.84 -19.07 11.82
CA SER A 200 2.58 -19.69 11.40
C SER A 200 1.35 -19.17 12.16
N THR A 201 1.53 -18.50 13.30
CA THR A 201 0.48 -17.79 14.04
C THR A 201 -0.25 -16.75 13.19
N LEU A 202 0.45 -16.09 12.26
CA LEU A 202 -0.13 -15.18 11.27
C LEU A 202 -1.27 -15.85 10.48
N LEU A 203 -1.15 -17.14 10.17
CA LEU A 203 -2.16 -17.85 9.40
C LEU A 203 -3.44 -18.06 10.19
N GLN A 204 -3.36 -18.24 11.52
CA GLN A 204 -4.53 -18.32 12.39
C GLN A 204 -5.31 -17.00 12.38
N ASP A 205 -4.59 -15.87 12.35
CA ASP A 205 -5.22 -14.55 12.26
C ASP A 205 -5.85 -14.31 10.87
N VAL A 206 -5.21 -14.79 9.80
CA VAL A 206 -5.75 -14.77 8.43
C VAL A 206 -7.03 -15.61 8.29
N GLU A 207 -7.16 -16.69 9.06
CA GLU A 207 -8.39 -17.50 9.11
C GLU A 207 -9.59 -16.69 9.61
N MET A 208 -9.35 -15.76 10.54
CA MET A 208 -10.38 -14.92 11.15
C MET A 208 -10.86 -13.78 10.25
N LEU A 209 -10.28 -13.61 9.05
CA LEU A 209 -10.62 -12.56 8.10
C LEU A 209 -11.60 -13.07 7.02
N PRO A 210 -12.91 -12.82 7.15
CA PRO A 210 -13.93 -13.51 6.34
C PRO A 210 -13.90 -13.15 4.85
N LYS A 211 -13.45 -11.93 4.53
CA LYS A 211 -13.39 -11.42 3.15
C LYS A 211 -12.01 -11.51 2.51
N LEU A 212 -10.98 -11.93 3.25
CA LEU A 212 -9.63 -11.96 2.71
C LEU A 212 -9.56 -12.97 1.54
N ARG A 213 -9.02 -12.53 0.40
CA ARG A 213 -8.88 -13.35 -0.82
C ARG A 213 -7.44 -13.39 -1.32
N ALA A 214 -6.68 -12.32 -1.09
CA ALA A 214 -5.30 -12.22 -1.53
C ALA A 214 -4.35 -12.00 -0.35
N LEU A 215 -3.29 -12.81 -0.31
CA LEU A 215 -2.21 -12.71 0.66
C LEU A 215 -0.86 -12.61 -0.05
N ASP A 216 -0.10 -11.58 0.25
CA ASP A 216 1.25 -11.36 -0.30
C ASP A 216 2.25 -11.20 0.86
N LEU A 217 3.20 -12.12 0.96
CA LEU A 217 4.16 -12.21 2.05
C LEU A 217 5.58 -12.08 1.51
N ASN A 218 6.24 -10.97 1.81
CA ASN A 218 7.66 -10.76 1.52
C ASN A 218 8.45 -10.77 2.82
N CYS A 219 9.20 -11.84 3.06
CA CYS A 219 9.93 -12.04 4.29
C CYS A 219 11.19 -12.90 4.05
N PRO A 220 12.26 -12.76 4.86
CA PRO A 220 13.46 -13.58 4.69
C PRO A 220 13.17 -15.08 4.86
N GLU A 221 12.28 -15.43 5.79
CA GLU A 221 11.89 -16.80 6.11
C GLU A 221 10.42 -16.84 6.52
N PHE A 222 9.66 -17.77 5.95
CA PHE A 222 8.27 -18.04 6.36
C PHE A 222 8.21 -19.43 6.99
N ARG A 223 7.97 -19.52 8.30
CA ARG A 223 8.02 -20.80 9.03
C ARG A 223 6.64 -21.42 9.16
N ILE A 224 6.33 -22.39 8.30
CA ILE A 224 5.13 -23.21 8.43
C ILE A 224 5.43 -24.34 9.43
N ARG A 225 5.19 -24.11 10.72
CA ARG A 225 5.33 -25.11 11.78
C ARG A 225 4.03 -25.26 12.56
N HIS A 226 3.74 -26.47 13.05
CA HIS A 226 2.69 -26.74 14.04
C HIS A 226 1.25 -26.35 13.66
N LEU A 227 0.89 -26.35 12.37
CA LEU A 227 -0.51 -26.24 11.95
C LEU A 227 -1.17 -27.62 12.05
N GLY A 228 -2.36 -27.68 12.65
CA GLY A 228 -3.12 -28.92 12.77
C GLY A 228 -3.42 -29.53 11.40
N GLN A 229 -3.58 -30.86 11.33
CA GLN A 229 -3.83 -31.58 10.07
C GLN A 229 -5.09 -31.13 9.31
N HIS A 230 -5.97 -30.35 9.96
CA HIS A 230 -7.23 -29.86 9.41
C HIS A 230 -7.26 -28.35 9.19
N PHE A 231 -6.13 -27.65 9.33
CA PHE A 231 -6.07 -26.21 9.14
C PHE A 231 -6.00 -25.88 7.65
N HIS A 232 -7.04 -25.22 7.12
CA HIS A 232 -7.14 -24.86 5.71
C HIS A 232 -7.72 -23.45 5.53
N LEU A 233 -7.06 -22.65 4.71
CA LEU A 233 -7.47 -21.29 4.34
C LEU A 233 -8.23 -21.32 3.02
N ASN A 234 -9.46 -21.84 3.07
CA ASN A 234 -10.31 -22.08 1.91
C ASN A 234 -10.81 -20.81 1.22
N HIS A 235 -10.75 -19.67 1.89
CA HIS A 235 -11.18 -18.37 1.37
C HIS A 235 -10.10 -17.67 0.55
N ILE A 236 -8.83 -18.08 0.67
CA ILE A 236 -7.71 -17.44 -0.03
C ILE A 236 -7.58 -18.01 -1.44
N THR A 237 -7.69 -17.13 -2.44
CA THR A 237 -7.64 -17.48 -3.87
C THR A 237 -6.34 -17.03 -4.54
N SER A 238 -5.63 -16.07 -3.96
CA SER A 238 -4.35 -15.58 -4.48
C SER A 238 -3.31 -15.56 -3.37
N LEU A 239 -2.18 -16.22 -3.61
CA LEU A 239 -1.05 -16.25 -2.69
C LEU A 239 0.23 -15.85 -3.42
N ALA A 240 0.95 -14.88 -2.88
CA ALA A 240 2.30 -14.54 -3.25
C ALA A 240 3.21 -14.68 -2.03
N ILE A 241 4.33 -15.39 -2.18
CA ILE A 241 5.34 -15.50 -1.13
C ILE A 241 6.71 -15.26 -1.74
N GLU A 242 7.42 -14.26 -1.22
CA GLU A 242 8.85 -14.04 -1.43
C GLU A 242 9.59 -14.44 -0.15
N ALA A 243 10.27 -15.59 -0.17
CA ALA A 243 11.00 -16.14 0.98
C ALA A 243 12.03 -17.20 0.56
N GLN A 244 12.85 -17.64 1.52
CA GLN A 244 13.66 -18.85 1.37
C GLN A 244 12.77 -20.10 1.59
N PHE A 245 12.69 -20.97 0.58
CA PHE A 245 11.91 -22.21 0.65
C PHE A 245 12.81 -23.44 0.73
N ASN A 246 12.27 -24.54 1.27
CA ASN A 246 12.80 -25.89 1.05
C ASN A 246 11.80 -26.73 0.24
N GLU A 247 12.21 -27.92 -0.23
CA GLU A 247 11.40 -28.76 -1.12
C GLU A 247 10.03 -29.15 -0.52
N GLY A 248 9.92 -29.29 0.80
CA GLY A 248 8.68 -29.61 1.49
C GLY A 248 7.65 -28.48 1.54
N TYR A 249 8.05 -27.22 1.26
CA TYR A 249 7.16 -26.06 1.38
C TYR A 249 6.03 -26.04 0.36
N LEU A 250 6.30 -26.44 -0.89
CA LEU A 250 5.29 -26.33 -1.95
C LEU A 250 4.07 -27.18 -1.62
N LEU A 251 4.27 -28.43 -1.19
CA LEU A 251 3.17 -29.32 -0.82
C LEU A 251 2.47 -28.85 0.46
N ALA A 252 3.20 -28.29 1.43
CA ALA A 252 2.60 -27.70 2.62
C ALA A 252 1.68 -26.52 2.25
N ILE A 253 2.13 -25.62 1.37
CA ILE A 253 1.33 -24.48 0.88
C ILE A 253 0.08 -24.99 0.17
N VAL A 254 0.22 -25.92 -0.77
CA VAL A 254 -0.93 -26.46 -1.50
C VAL A 254 -1.97 -27.10 -0.58
N ASN A 255 -1.53 -27.77 0.50
CA ASN A 255 -2.45 -28.33 1.49
C ASN A 255 -3.14 -27.25 2.33
N LEU A 256 -2.42 -26.18 2.68
CA LEU A 256 -2.97 -25.10 3.49
C LEU A 256 -3.96 -24.23 2.72
N PHE A 257 -3.79 -24.11 1.40
CA PHE A 257 -4.60 -23.22 0.57
C PHE A 257 -5.24 -24.00 -0.60
N PRO A 258 -6.26 -24.82 -0.34
CA PRO A 258 -6.84 -25.71 -1.35
C PRO A 258 -7.69 -24.98 -2.42
N ALA A 259 -8.07 -23.72 -2.19
CA ALA A 259 -8.89 -22.92 -3.10
C ALA A 259 -8.09 -21.94 -3.97
N LEU A 260 -6.76 -22.08 -4.04
CA LEU A 260 -5.91 -21.18 -4.81
C LEU A 260 -6.22 -21.21 -6.31
N LEU A 261 -6.32 -20.02 -6.89
CA LEU A 261 -6.39 -19.75 -8.32
C LEU A 261 -5.09 -19.15 -8.85
N SER A 262 -4.29 -18.53 -7.99
CA SER A 262 -2.98 -17.96 -8.33
C SER A 262 -1.99 -18.21 -7.21
N LEU A 263 -0.85 -18.82 -7.54
CA LEU A 263 0.28 -19.02 -6.64
C LEU A 263 1.54 -18.44 -7.26
N ARG A 264 2.11 -17.41 -6.62
CA ARG A 264 3.41 -16.84 -6.97
C ARG A 264 4.42 -17.15 -5.87
N LEU A 265 5.49 -17.84 -6.22
CA LEU A 265 6.60 -18.10 -5.31
C LEU A 265 7.86 -17.48 -5.87
N LYS A 266 8.49 -16.61 -5.08
CA LYS A 266 9.74 -15.94 -5.42
C LYS A 266 10.80 -16.29 -4.39
N GLY A 267 11.93 -16.87 -4.81
CA GLY A 267 12.87 -17.41 -3.83
C GLY A 267 14.13 -18.02 -4.44
N SER A 268 14.98 -18.57 -3.57
CA SER A 268 16.32 -19.06 -3.91
C SER A 268 16.37 -20.54 -4.29
N THR A 269 15.33 -21.32 -4.03
CA THR A 269 15.34 -22.77 -4.24
C THR A 269 14.50 -23.20 -5.42
N GLN A 270 15.04 -24.14 -6.20
CA GLN A 270 14.32 -24.80 -7.27
C GLN A 270 13.48 -25.94 -6.69
N PHE A 271 12.19 -25.97 -7.03
CA PHE A 271 11.31 -27.09 -6.70
C PHE A 271 11.53 -28.22 -7.70
N SER A 272 11.53 -29.47 -7.24
CA SER A 272 11.63 -30.63 -8.13
C SER A 272 10.41 -30.71 -9.06
N ALA A 273 10.61 -31.21 -10.29
CA ALA A 273 9.52 -31.36 -11.26
C ALA A 273 8.36 -32.20 -10.69
N GLU A 274 8.67 -33.26 -9.93
CA GLU A 274 7.68 -34.12 -9.27
C GLU A 274 6.83 -33.36 -8.24
N SER A 275 7.46 -32.49 -7.43
CA SER A 275 6.73 -31.67 -6.45
C SER A 275 5.79 -30.67 -7.14
N ILE A 276 6.22 -30.06 -8.26
CA ILE A 276 5.41 -29.14 -9.06
C ILE A 276 4.24 -29.87 -9.71
N GLU A 277 4.47 -31.04 -10.30
CA GLU A 277 3.39 -31.85 -10.89
C GLU A 277 2.38 -32.29 -9.85
N THR A 278 2.84 -32.73 -8.67
CA THR A 278 1.97 -33.11 -7.55
C THR A 278 1.14 -31.93 -7.06
N ALA A 279 1.75 -30.73 -6.95
CA ALA A 279 1.06 -29.50 -6.61
C ALA A 279 -0.02 -29.12 -7.66
N LYS A 280 0.31 -29.21 -8.96
CA LYS A 280 -0.64 -28.95 -10.06
C LYS A 280 -1.80 -29.93 -10.09
N LYS A 281 -1.56 -31.22 -9.77
CA LYS A 281 -2.64 -32.22 -9.64
C LYS A 281 -3.61 -31.89 -8.51
N ARG A 282 -3.13 -31.32 -7.40
CA ARG A 282 -3.96 -30.91 -6.26
C ARG A 282 -4.69 -29.59 -6.50
N LEU A 283 -4.12 -28.68 -7.30
CA LEU A 283 -4.71 -27.39 -7.66
C LEU A 283 -4.81 -27.23 -9.19
N PRO A 284 -5.73 -27.97 -9.84
CA PRO A 284 -5.79 -28.03 -11.31
C PRO A 284 -6.12 -26.67 -11.96
N ASN A 285 -6.82 -25.79 -11.24
CA ASN A 285 -7.21 -24.46 -11.72
C ASN A 285 -6.28 -23.34 -11.28
N CYS A 286 -5.16 -23.66 -10.60
CA CYS A 286 -4.23 -22.66 -10.10
C CYS A 286 -3.17 -22.30 -11.13
N VAL A 287 -2.95 -21.01 -11.33
CA VAL A 287 -1.84 -20.47 -12.11
C VAL A 287 -0.60 -20.39 -11.23
N PHE A 288 0.40 -21.22 -11.53
CA PHE A 288 1.69 -21.22 -10.84
C PHE A 288 2.68 -20.28 -11.54
N LYS A 289 3.29 -19.38 -10.77
CA LYS A 289 4.41 -18.52 -11.20
C LYS A 289 5.57 -18.70 -10.24
N PHE A 290 6.71 -19.16 -10.77
CA PHE A 290 7.93 -19.34 -10.00
C PHE A 290 8.97 -18.34 -10.50
N GLU A 291 9.48 -17.51 -9.60
CA GLU A 291 10.52 -16.53 -9.87
C GLU A 291 11.76 -16.91 -9.05
N TYR A 292 12.82 -17.34 -9.73
CA TYR A 292 14.05 -17.75 -9.07
C TYR A 292 15.04 -16.57 -9.02
N HIS A 293 15.53 -16.26 -7.83
CA HIS A 293 16.66 -15.35 -7.71
C HIS A 293 17.95 -16.07 -8.10
N LEU A 294 18.51 -15.71 -9.26
CA LEU A 294 19.91 -15.97 -9.56
C LEU A 294 20.76 -15.06 -8.65
N ASN A 295 21.29 -15.61 -7.56
CA ASN A 295 22.31 -15.01 -6.67
C ASN A 295 21.94 -13.69 -5.96
N ARG A 296 21.32 -13.79 -4.77
CA ARG A 296 21.35 -12.75 -3.73
C ARG A 296 22.17 -13.22 -2.52
N VAL A 297 23.48 -13.34 -2.68
CA VAL A 297 24.41 -13.63 -1.54
C VAL A 297 24.95 -12.35 -0.89
N GLN A 298 24.70 -11.15 -1.44
CA GLN A 298 25.41 -9.94 -1.00
C GLN A 298 24.56 -8.81 -0.38
N GLU A 299 23.24 -8.75 -0.55
CA GLU A 299 22.49 -7.56 -0.10
C GLU A 299 22.09 -7.57 1.39
N TYR A 300 21.87 -8.74 2.01
CA TYR A 300 21.48 -8.79 3.43
C TYR A 300 22.66 -8.75 4.42
N ARG A 301 23.90 -9.00 3.96
CA ARG A 301 25.08 -9.00 4.84
C ARG A 301 25.61 -7.60 5.16
N ASN A 302 25.32 -6.60 4.33
CA ASN A 302 25.83 -5.25 4.54
C ASN A 302 24.93 -4.37 5.42
N GLU A 303 23.64 -4.68 5.56
CA GLU A 303 22.74 -3.94 6.46
C GLU A 303 22.82 -4.40 7.93
N PHE A 304 23.34 -5.61 8.19
CA PHE A 304 23.49 -6.12 9.57
C PHE A 304 24.69 -5.54 10.32
N TYR A 305 25.61 -4.86 9.63
CA TYR A 305 26.80 -4.26 10.26
C TYR A 305 26.63 -2.76 10.62
N GLU A 306 25.48 -2.13 10.32
CA GLU A 306 25.21 -0.75 10.74
C GLU A 306 24.22 -0.61 11.93
N LEU A 307 23.85 -1.72 12.59
CA LEU A 307 22.87 -1.72 13.69
C LEU A 307 23.36 -2.36 15.00
N TYR A 308 24.64 -2.20 15.34
CA TYR A 308 25.14 -2.41 16.71
C TYR A 308 25.73 -1.13 17.30
#